data_AF-A0A349A3I0-F1
#
_entry.id   AF-A0A349A3I0-F1
#
_cell.length_a   1.000
_cell.length_b   1.000
_cell.length_c   1.000
_cell.angle_alpha   90.00
_cell.angle_beta   90.00
_cell.angle_gamma   90.00
#
_symmetry.space_group_name_H-M   'P 1'
#
loop_
_entity.id
_entity.type
_entity.pdbx_description
1 polymer ?
#
loop_
_entity_poly.entity_id
_entity_poly.type
_entity_poly.pdbx_seq_one_letter_code
_entity_poly.pdbx_strand_id
1 'polypeptide(L)'
;MEKRRSLLLLGCSLCLAFAAWARFEAGLYIVATAGWIFFLNRQGRWTDLLVFLLPYALLGPLVLALSFYLDLSVIESLNPKRILDLPAQFIAQYDTLRDELKILARPSYIIGPSSYFFDRIRSLLWIIALVALVVLIVECLVYVFFVVLIGGTVSSLRRRWADGRIRYLAVMSVLALILLYFQTLYIWHGAERHLAVFILPSFVFIGAGIEAGHALLTRRFRYRPAAGYALVGALVLLTLLPPVLRANFDRDKLVYREIGRYIAKREANARPVTVCGAFKRVIDIQFYANLNTPSATFFDYGALFHDANVVTADDICGKPCDYLVRDEQGWRGANVDFARPSAPCTFRELERWPSRKHGALILYEVSP
;
A
#
# COMPACT_ATOMS: atom_id res chain seq x y z
N MET A 1 -19.11 27.59 -25.59
CA MET A 1 -18.86 26.30 -24.88
C MET A 1 -17.38 25.94 -24.79
N GLU A 2 -16.52 26.34 -25.74
CA GLU A 2 -15.08 26.04 -25.74
C GLU A 2 -14.29 26.56 -24.53
N LYS A 3 -14.45 27.83 -24.12
CA LYS A 3 -13.74 28.37 -22.93
C LYS A 3 -14.00 27.57 -21.65
N ARG A 4 -15.25 27.13 -21.43
CA ARG A 4 -15.63 26.33 -20.26
C ARG A 4 -15.01 24.92 -20.31
N ARG A 5 -14.82 24.37 -21.51
CA ARG A 5 -14.16 23.07 -21.73
C ARG A 5 -12.67 23.13 -21.41
N SER A 6 -11.97 24.16 -21.91
CA SER A 6 -10.53 24.34 -21.63
C SER A 6 -10.27 24.52 -20.13
N LEU A 7 -11.12 25.27 -19.42
CA LEU A 7 -11.05 25.42 -17.96
C LEU A 7 -11.26 24.08 -17.24
N LEU A 8 -12.22 23.26 -17.68
CA LEU A 8 -12.45 21.93 -17.09
C LEU A 8 -11.28 20.96 -17.35
N LEU A 9 -10.67 21.01 -18.53
CA LEU A 9 -9.48 20.21 -18.84
C LEU A 9 -8.28 20.61 -17.98
N LEU A 10 -8.09 21.91 -17.78
CA LEU A 10 -7.02 22.44 -16.92
C LEU A 10 -7.26 22.09 -15.45
N GLY A 11 -8.50 22.19 -14.97
CA GLY A 11 -8.88 21.70 -13.64
C GLY A 11 -8.63 20.20 -13.47
N CYS A 12 -8.95 19.40 -14.50
CA CYS A 12 -8.69 17.97 -14.50
C CYS A 12 -7.19 17.66 -14.47
N SER A 13 -6.37 18.33 -15.27
CA SER A 13 -4.93 18.08 -15.30
C SER A 13 -4.24 18.49 -14.00
N LEU A 14 -4.67 19.58 -13.34
CA LEU A 14 -4.21 19.95 -12.01
C LEU A 14 -4.57 18.89 -10.95
N CYS A 15 -5.82 18.40 -10.95
CA CYS A 15 -6.21 17.33 -10.03
C CYS A 15 -5.38 16.06 -10.24
N LEU A 16 -5.13 15.70 -11.49
CA LEU A 16 -4.26 14.57 -11.83
C LEU A 16 -2.79 14.82 -11.46
N ALA A 17 -2.31 16.05 -11.56
CA ALA A 17 -0.97 16.43 -11.12
C ALA A 17 -0.82 16.24 -9.60
N PHE A 18 -1.79 16.69 -8.81
CA PHE A 18 -1.81 16.45 -7.37
C PHE A 18 -1.89 14.96 -7.03
N ALA A 19 -2.69 14.19 -7.78
CA ALA A 19 -2.76 12.74 -7.60
C ALA A 19 -1.41 12.07 -7.91
N ALA A 20 -0.74 12.47 -9.01
CA ALA A 20 0.58 11.97 -9.40
C ALA A 20 1.68 12.39 -8.42
N TRP A 21 1.58 13.58 -7.83
CA TRP A 21 2.47 14.04 -6.77
C TRP A 21 2.35 13.19 -5.52
N ALA A 22 1.12 12.88 -5.10
CA ALA A 22 0.89 12.01 -3.95
C ALA A 22 1.33 10.57 -4.22
N ARG A 23 1.16 10.09 -5.46
CA ARG A 23 1.50 8.72 -5.89
C ARG A 23 1.87 8.65 -7.36
N PHE A 24 3.08 8.17 -7.64
CA PHE A 24 3.61 8.11 -9.01
C PHE A 24 2.76 7.23 -9.95
N GLU A 25 2.07 6.21 -9.45
CA GLU A 25 1.21 5.34 -10.25
C GLU A 25 0.01 6.09 -10.86
N ALA A 26 -0.41 7.19 -10.24
CA ALA A 26 -1.43 8.06 -10.80
C ALA A 26 -0.96 8.80 -12.07
N GLY A 27 0.35 8.78 -12.36
CA GLY A 27 0.90 9.18 -13.66
C GLY A 27 0.29 8.40 -14.82
N LEU A 28 -0.16 7.16 -14.60
CA LEU A 28 -0.91 6.38 -15.59
C LEU A 28 -2.16 7.15 -16.09
N TYR A 29 -2.88 7.82 -15.20
CA TYR A 29 -4.07 8.59 -15.59
C TYR A 29 -3.70 9.75 -16.51
N ILE A 30 -2.55 10.38 -16.29
CA ILE A 30 -2.08 11.50 -17.14
C ILE A 30 -1.77 10.97 -18.54
N VAL A 31 -0.95 9.93 -18.65
CA VAL A 31 -0.53 9.34 -19.94
C VAL A 31 -1.73 8.79 -20.70
N ALA A 32 -2.60 8.04 -20.03
CA ALA A 32 -3.77 7.44 -20.64
C ALA A 32 -4.81 8.49 -21.06
N THR A 33 -4.98 9.57 -20.30
CA THR A 33 -5.87 10.68 -20.69
C THR A 33 -5.31 11.46 -21.88
N ALA A 34 -4.01 11.73 -21.89
CA ALA A 34 -3.34 12.34 -23.04
C ALA A 34 -3.49 11.48 -24.30
N GLY A 35 -3.24 10.18 -24.19
CA GLY A 35 -3.46 9.22 -25.27
C GLY A 35 -4.91 9.17 -25.73
N TRP A 36 -5.87 9.17 -24.80
CA TRP A 36 -7.30 9.18 -25.13
C TRP A 36 -7.70 10.45 -25.90
N ILE A 37 -7.25 11.63 -25.48
CA ILE A 37 -7.48 12.91 -26.17
C ILE A 37 -6.85 12.88 -27.57
N PHE A 38 -5.67 12.31 -27.71
CA PHE A 38 -4.98 12.17 -29.00
C PHE A 38 -5.76 11.30 -30.00
N PHE A 39 -6.28 10.15 -29.55
CA PHE A 39 -7.04 9.22 -30.38
C PHE A 39 -8.51 9.61 -30.59
N LEU A 40 -9.03 10.59 -29.86
CA LEU A 40 -10.35 11.16 -30.10
C LEU A 40 -10.38 11.85 -31.48
N ASN A 41 -11.16 11.30 -32.41
CA ASN A 41 -11.37 11.88 -33.72
C ASN A 41 -12.32 13.09 -33.64
N ARG A 42 -11.82 14.22 -33.12
CA ARG A 42 -12.57 15.47 -32.94
C ARG A 42 -11.77 16.68 -33.44
N GLN A 43 -12.48 17.67 -33.97
CA GLN A 43 -11.92 19.00 -34.26
C GLN A 43 -11.42 19.64 -32.94
N GLY A 44 -10.20 20.19 -32.96
CA GLY A 44 -9.57 20.80 -31.78
C GLY A 44 -8.83 19.84 -30.83
N ARG A 45 -8.59 18.57 -31.21
CA ARG A 45 -7.88 17.61 -30.32
C ARG A 45 -6.49 18.08 -29.90
N TRP A 46 -5.77 18.78 -30.78
CA TRP A 46 -4.42 19.27 -30.50
C TRP A 46 -4.44 20.44 -29.51
N THR A 47 -5.42 21.33 -29.62
CA THR A 47 -5.59 22.43 -28.65
C THR A 47 -5.99 21.89 -27.28
N ASP A 48 -6.85 20.87 -27.22
CA ASP A 48 -7.21 20.22 -25.96
C ASP A 48 -6.02 19.49 -25.33
N LEU A 49 -5.21 18.81 -26.14
CA LEU A 49 -3.99 18.13 -25.67
C LEU A 49 -2.98 19.13 -25.12
N LEU A 50 -2.76 20.25 -25.82
CA LEU A 50 -1.87 21.32 -25.36
C LEU A 50 -2.37 21.94 -24.05
N VAL A 51 -3.67 22.25 -23.95
CA VAL A 51 -4.27 22.78 -22.72
C VAL A 51 -4.16 21.79 -21.56
N PHE A 52 -4.37 20.50 -21.81
CA PHE A 52 -4.24 19.46 -20.80
C PHE A 52 -2.78 19.31 -20.33
N LEU A 53 -1.81 19.38 -21.26
CA LEU A 53 -0.40 19.21 -20.95
C LEU A 53 0.28 20.47 -20.40
N LEU A 54 -0.34 21.65 -20.56
CA LEU A 54 0.21 22.93 -20.17
C LEU A 54 0.70 22.97 -18.71
N PRO A 55 -0.04 22.48 -17.70
CA PRO A 55 0.44 22.53 -16.33
C PRO A 55 1.69 21.68 -16.10
N TYR A 56 1.83 20.53 -16.78
CA TYR A 56 3.04 19.71 -16.66
C TYR A 56 4.24 20.37 -17.36
N ALA A 57 3.99 21.00 -18.51
CA ALA A 57 5.01 21.77 -19.24
C ALA A 57 5.48 23.02 -18.47
N LEU A 58 4.67 23.57 -17.57
CA LEU A 58 5.05 24.68 -16.68
C LEU A 58 5.71 24.18 -15.39
N LEU A 59 5.18 23.12 -14.78
CA LEU A 59 5.70 22.55 -13.53
C LEU A 59 7.07 21.91 -13.72
N GLY A 60 7.31 21.22 -14.84
CA GLY A 60 8.60 20.57 -15.11
C GLY A 60 9.78 21.54 -15.06
N PRO A 61 9.79 22.62 -15.86
CA PRO A 61 10.82 23.65 -15.82
C PRO A 61 10.91 24.39 -14.49
N LEU A 62 9.78 24.60 -13.80
CA LEU A 62 9.77 25.26 -12.48
C LEU A 62 10.50 24.40 -11.44
N VAL A 63 10.20 23.10 -11.38
CA VAL A 63 10.91 22.14 -10.51
C VAL A 63 12.39 22.05 -10.93
N LEU A 64 12.63 22.04 -12.25
CA LEU A 64 13.89 22.35 -12.94
C LEU A 64 14.71 23.43 -12.22
N ALA A 65 14.23 24.66 -12.37
CA ALA A 65 14.88 25.87 -11.90
C ALA A 65 15.00 25.91 -10.37
N LEU A 66 13.97 25.47 -9.64
CA LEU A 66 13.99 25.45 -8.17
C LEU A 66 15.05 24.49 -7.64
N SER A 67 15.22 23.34 -8.29
CA SER A 67 16.22 22.37 -7.89
C SER A 67 17.64 22.85 -8.10
N PHE A 68 17.88 23.55 -9.21
CA PHE A 68 19.15 24.17 -9.51
C PHE A 68 19.44 25.32 -8.54
N TYR A 69 18.42 26.08 -8.13
CA TYR A 69 18.56 27.16 -7.16
C TYR A 69 18.83 26.66 -5.73
N LEU A 70 18.27 25.52 -5.34
CA LEU A 70 18.37 24.97 -3.99
C LEU A 70 19.50 23.94 -3.83
N ASP A 71 20.36 23.76 -4.84
CA ASP A 71 21.36 22.67 -4.91
C ASP A 71 20.79 21.29 -4.56
N LEU A 72 19.50 21.09 -4.87
CA LEU A 72 18.86 19.80 -4.67
C LEU A 72 19.27 18.89 -5.82
N SER A 73 19.82 17.72 -5.49
CA SER A 73 20.12 16.66 -6.45
C SER A 73 18.83 16.06 -7.01
N VAL A 74 18.14 16.79 -7.89
CA VAL A 74 16.92 16.32 -8.54
C VAL A 74 17.16 15.09 -9.40
N ILE A 75 18.40 14.87 -9.84
CA ILE A 75 18.83 13.64 -10.51
C ILE A 75 18.84 12.44 -9.54
N GLU A 76 19.22 12.61 -8.27
CA GLU A 76 19.12 11.56 -7.25
C GLU A 76 17.67 11.32 -6.84
N SER A 77 16.86 12.38 -6.73
CA SER A 77 15.44 12.29 -6.35
C SER A 77 14.55 11.69 -7.44
N LEU A 78 14.75 12.05 -8.72
CA LEU A 78 14.00 11.48 -9.85
C LEU A 78 14.54 10.13 -10.32
N ASN A 79 15.82 9.84 -10.02
CA ASN A 79 16.54 8.63 -10.39
C ASN A 79 16.14 8.10 -11.79
N PRO A 80 16.41 8.84 -12.88
CA PRO A 80 15.88 8.56 -14.21
C PRO A 80 16.31 7.19 -14.76
N LYS A 81 17.44 6.64 -14.27
CA LYS A 81 17.86 5.26 -14.53
C LYS A 81 16.79 4.26 -14.11
N ARG A 82 16.14 4.47 -12.95
CA ARG A 82 15.06 3.63 -12.46
C ARG A 82 13.87 3.58 -13.43
N ILE A 83 13.55 4.69 -14.12
CA ILE A 83 12.43 4.73 -15.07
C ILE A 83 12.78 4.04 -16.39
N LEU A 84 13.99 4.27 -16.89
CA LEU A 84 14.47 3.68 -18.14
C LEU A 84 14.76 2.18 -18.02
N ASP A 85 15.23 1.75 -16.85
CA ASP A 85 15.58 0.36 -16.58
C ASP A 85 14.36 -0.47 -16.15
N LEU A 86 13.18 0.12 -15.90
CA LEU A 86 11.97 -0.59 -15.45
C LEU A 86 11.67 -1.85 -16.29
N PRO A 87 11.62 -1.80 -17.64
CA PRO A 87 11.42 -2.98 -18.48
C PRO A 87 12.45 -4.08 -18.25
N ALA A 88 13.73 -3.70 -18.18
CA ALA A 88 14.84 -4.62 -17.96
C ALA A 88 14.82 -5.18 -16.53
N GLN A 89 14.43 -4.38 -15.55
CA GLN A 89 14.28 -4.78 -14.16
C GLN A 89 13.15 -5.77 -13.96
N PHE A 90 12.02 -5.65 -14.68
CA PHE A 90 10.96 -6.68 -14.63
C PHE A 90 11.48 -8.04 -15.10
N ILE A 91 12.23 -8.06 -16.20
CA ILE A 91 12.82 -9.30 -16.74
C ILE A 91 13.89 -9.83 -15.79
N ALA A 92 14.77 -8.96 -15.28
CA ALA A 92 15.81 -9.35 -14.34
C ALA A 92 15.25 -9.92 -13.03
N GLN A 93 14.18 -9.31 -12.47
CA GLN A 93 13.51 -9.83 -11.27
C GLN A 93 12.80 -11.16 -11.54
N TYR A 94 12.17 -11.30 -12.71
CA TYR A 94 11.59 -12.57 -13.15
C TYR A 94 12.67 -13.67 -13.25
N ASP A 95 13.80 -13.38 -13.89
CA ASP A 95 14.91 -14.33 -14.04
C ASP A 95 15.57 -14.65 -12.69
N THR A 96 15.72 -13.66 -11.81
CA THR A 96 16.24 -13.84 -10.45
C THR A 96 15.37 -14.82 -9.67
N LEU A 97 14.05 -14.61 -9.63
CA LEU A 97 13.14 -15.52 -8.94
C LEU A 97 13.15 -16.91 -9.58
N ARG A 98 13.26 -16.97 -10.91
CA ARG A 98 13.37 -18.22 -11.66
C ARG A 98 14.61 -19.01 -11.25
N ASP A 99 15.73 -18.32 -11.05
CA ASP A 99 17.00 -18.91 -10.64
C ASP A 99 17.00 -19.33 -9.16
N GLU A 100 16.40 -18.54 -8.27
CA GLU A 100 16.19 -18.92 -6.87
C GLU A 100 15.35 -20.20 -6.75
N LEU A 101 14.26 -20.30 -7.52
CA LEU A 101 13.43 -21.51 -7.56
C LEU A 101 14.19 -22.72 -8.14
N LYS A 102 15.13 -22.49 -9.07
CA LYS A 102 16.01 -23.53 -9.61
C LYS A 102 17.00 -24.03 -8.57
N ILE A 103 17.48 -23.16 -7.68
CA ILE A 103 18.35 -23.55 -6.56
C ILE A 103 17.57 -24.41 -5.57
N LEU A 104 16.33 -24.04 -5.24
CA LEU A 104 15.44 -24.80 -4.35
C LEU A 104 15.00 -26.15 -4.93
N ALA A 105 14.99 -26.31 -6.25
CA ALA A 105 14.73 -27.58 -6.90
C ALA A 105 15.89 -28.61 -6.79
N ARG A 106 17.06 -28.21 -6.26
CA ARG A 106 18.23 -29.11 -6.16
C ARG A 106 18.01 -30.19 -5.08
N PRO A 107 18.46 -31.44 -5.33
CA PRO A 107 18.22 -32.57 -4.42
C PRO A 107 18.79 -32.40 -3.01
N SER A 108 19.79 -31.53 -2.83
CA SER A 108 20.53 -31.33 -1.59
C SER A 108 19.79 -30.51 -0.52
N TYR A 109 18.61 -29.96 -0.82
CA TYR A 109 17.81 -29.15 0.11
C TYR A 109 16.49 -29.81 0.56
N ILE A 110 16.30 -31.11 0.30
CA ILE A 110 15.01 -31.79 0.53
C ILE A 110 14.81 -32.15 2.02
N ILE A 111 14.28 -31.19 2.77
CA ILE A 111 13.31 -31.42 3.85
C ILE A 111 12.05 -30.64 3.42
N GLY A 112 11.31 -31.14 2.43
CA GLY A 112 10.23 -30.36 1.81
C GLY A 112 9.66 -30.93 0.51
N PRO A 113 8.75 -30.19 -0.17
CA PRO A 113 8.04 -30.66 -1.36
C PRO A 113 9.00 -31.12 -2.47
N SER A 114 8.57 -32.10 -3.27
CA SER A 114 9.40 -32.76 -4.30
C SER A 114 10.04 -31.75 -5.26
N SER A 115 11.29 -31.98 -5.68
CA SER A 115 12.02 -31.14 -6.66
C SER A 115 11.22 -30.82 -7.94
N TYR A 116 10.37 -31.75 -8.39
CA TYR A 116 9.46 -31.57 -9.53
C TYR A 116 8.45 -30.44 -9.35
N PHE A 117 8.07 -30.12 -8.11
CA PHE A 117 7.13 -29.03 -7.80
C PHE A 117 7.75 -27.66 -8.11
N PHE A 118 8.98 -27.42 -7.67
CA PHE A 118 9.67 -26.15 -7.90
C PHE A 118 10.00 -25.93 -9.38
N ASP A 119 10.39 -26.99 -10.10
CA ASP A 119 10.65 -26.87 -11.53
C ASP A 119 9.37 -26.54 -12.31
N ARG A 120 8.22 -27.06 -11.88
CA ARG A 120 6.91 -26.73 -12.45
C ARG A 120 6.46 -25.30 -12.09
N ILE A 121 6.61 -24.87 -10.84
CA ILE A 121 6.30 -23.50 -10.40
C ILE A 121 7.07 -22.47 -11.22
N ARG A 122 8.36 -22.73 -11.45
CA ARG A 122 9.25 -21.86 -12.22
C ARG A 122 8.74 -21.58 -13.64
N SER A 123 8.05 -22.54 -14.25
CA SER A 123 7.41 -22.38 -15.56
C SER A 123 6.06 -21.66 -15.53
N LEU A 124 5.42 -21.57 -14.36
CA LEU A 124 4.08 -21.02 -14.14
C LEU A 124 4.10 -19.62 -13.52
N LEU A 125 5.27 -18.99 -13.35
CA LEU A 125 5.44 -17.70 -12.68
C LEU A 125 4.50 -16.60 -13.20
N TRP A 126 4.30 -16.51 -14.52
CA TRP A 126 3.37 -15.57 -15.13
C TRP A 126 1.91 -15.79 -14.68
N ILE A 127 1.49 -17.05 -14.62
CA ILE A 127 0.14 -17.43 -14.16
C ILE A 127 0.01 -17.18 -12.66
N ILE A 128 1.06 -17.48 -11.88
CA ILE A 128 1.09 -17.24 -10.44
C ILE A 128 0.94 -15.74 -10.16
N ALA A 129 1.64 -14.87 -10.90
CA ALA A 129 1.48 -13.43 -10.77
C ALA A 129 0.05 -12.97 -11.11
N LEU A 130 -0.56 -13.54 -12.14
CA LEU A 130 -1.95 -13.23 -12.50
C LEU A 130 -2.92 -13.67 -11.39
N VAL A 131 -2.76 -14.89 -10.87
CA VAL A 131 -3.58 -15.42 -9.78
C VAL A 131 -3.39 -14.59 -8.52
N ALA A 132 -2.16 -14.22 -8.18
CA ALA A 132 -1.85 -13.35 -7.04
C ALA A 132 -2.55 -11.99 -7.17
N LEU A 133 -2.54 -11.38 -8.36
CA LEU A 133 -3.28 -10.15 -8.63
C LEU A 133 -4.80 -10.34 -8.45
N VAL A 134 -5.37 -11.44 -8.95
CA VAL A 134 -6.81 -11.73 -8.78
C VAL A 134 -7.16 -11.93 -7.31
N VAL A 135 -6.37 -12.71 -6.57
CA VAL A 135 -6.56 -12.92 -5.13
C VAL A 135 -6.52 -11.58 -4.40
N LEU A 136 -5.54 -10.73 -4.70
CA LEU A 136 -5.41 -9.40 -4.14
C LEU A 136 -6.65 -8.52 -4.42
N ILE A 137 -7.17 -8.55 -5.66
CA ILE A 137 -8.40 -7.83 -6.03
C ILE A 137 -9.60 -8.38 -5.24
N VAL A 138 -9.73 -9.69 -5.15
CA VAL A 138 -10.85 -10.38 -4.46
C VAL A 138 -10.86 -10.03 -2.97
N GLU A 139 -9.69 -10.10 -2.32
CA GLU A 139 -9.53 -9.76 -0.90
C GLU A 139 -9.84 -8.29 -0.64
N CYS A 140 -9.31 -7.38 -1.48
CA CYS A 140 -9.56 -5.95 -1.37
C CYS A 140 -11.04 -5.59 -1.58
N LEU A 141 -11.74 -6.32 -2.46
CA LEU A 141 -13.18 -6.16 -2.71
C LEU A 141 -14.06 -7.03 -1.80
N VAL A 142 -13.51 -7.61 -0.74
CA VAL A 142 -14.25 -8.38 0.27
C VAL A 142 -15.12 -9.49 -0.35
N TYR A 143 -14.67 -10.08 -1.46
CA TYR A 143 -15.34 -11.12 -2.26
C TYR A 143 -16.68 -10.70 -2.91
N VAL A 144 -17.59 -10.08 -2.16
CA VAL A 144 -18.94 -9.70 -2.61
C VAL A 144 -18.87 -8.60 -3.67
N PHE A 145 -18.03 -7.57 -3.47
CA PHE A 145 -17.87 -6.55 -4.51
C PHE A 145 -17.17 -7.06 -5.74
N PHE A 146 -16.36 -8.12 -5.62
CA PHE A 146 -15.77 -8.76 -6.78
C PHE A 146 -16.83 -9.45 -7.66
N VAL A 147 -17.81 -10.14 -7.05
CA VAL A 147 -18.94 -10.71 -7.79
C VAL A 147 -19.78 -9.62 -8.45
N VAL A 148 -20.05 -8.53 -7.73
CA VAL A 148 -20.75 -7.36 -8.28
C VAL A 148 -19.98 -6.76 -9.45
N LEU A 149 -18.66 -6.61 -9.32
CA LEU A 149 -17.77 -6.13 -10.38
C LEU A 149 -17.88 -7.01 -11.64
N ILE A 150 -17.73 -8.34 -11.51
CA ILE A 150 -17.84 -9.28 -12.63
C ILE A 150 -19.22 -9.19 -13.29
N GLY A 151 -20.30 -9.25 -12.50
CA GLY A 151 -21.66 -9.11 -13.02
C GLY A 151 -21.87 -7.78 -13.75
N GLY A 152 -21.26 -6.72 -13.23
CA GLY A 152 -21.23 -5.40 -13.82
C GLY A 152 -20.49 -5.34 -15.14
N THR A 153 -19.30 -5.94 -15.23
CA THR A 153 -18.53 -6.04 -16.47
C THR A 153 -19.31 -6.79 -17.54
N VAL A 154 -19.89 -7.96 -17.21
CA VAL A 154 -20.70 -8.76 -18.13
C VAL A 154 -21.95 -8.00 -18.60
N SER A 155 -22.63 -7.30 -17.70
CA SER A 155 -23.82 -6.52 -18.06
C SER A 155 -23.49 -5.30 -18.94
N SER A 156 -22.35 -4.65 -18.66
CA SER A 156 -21.88 -3.47 -19.40
C SER A 156 -21.41 -3.83 -20.80
N LEU A 157 -20.78 -4.99 -20.97
CA LEU A 157 -20.40 -5.57 -22.26
C LEU A 157 -21.56 -5.68 -23.22
N ARG A 158 -22.78 -5.95 -22.73
CA ARG A 158 -23.95 -6.18 -23.60
C ARG A 158 -24.69 -4.92 -24.04
N ARG A 159 -24.56 -3.78 -23.34
CA ARG A 159 -25.48 -2.63 -23.53
C ARG A 159 -24.88 -1.22 -23.43
N ARG A 160 -23.64 -1.03 -22.96
CA ARG A 160 -23.15 0.30 -22.50
C ARG A 160 -21.95 0.89 -23.24
N TRP A 161 -21.52 0.30 -24.35
CA TRP A 161 -20.37 0.80 -25.14
C TRP A 161 -20.67 2.05 -25.98
N ALA A 162 -21.94 2.46 -26.06
CA ALA A 162 -22.35 3.67 -26.79
C ALA A 162 -21.83 4.96 -26.12
N ASP A 163 -21.73 4.99 -24.78
CA ASP A 163 -21.20 6.15 -24.07
C ASP A 163 -19.66 6.16 -24.11
N GLY A 164 -19.09 7.24 -24.65
CA GLY A 164 -17.64 7.46 -24.69
C GLY A 164 -17.00 7.53 -23.30
N ARG A 165 -17.73 7.92 -22.26
CA ARG A 165 -17.24 8.02 -20.88
C ARG A 165 -16.99 6.64 -20.26
N ILE A 166 -17.94 5.73 -20.47
CA ILE A 166 -17.83 4.34 -20.01
C ILE A 166 -16.67 3.65 -20.72
N ARG A 167 -16.50 3.90 -22.02
CA ARG A 167 -15.35 3.38 -22.78
C ARG A 167 -14.01 3.92 -22.25
N TYR A 168 -13.93 5.21 -21.97
CA TYR A 168 -12.72 5.79 -21.37
C TYR A 168 -12.38 5.11 -20.03
N LEU A 169 -13.35 5.01 -19.11
CA LEU A 169 -13.13 4.39 -17.79
C LEU A 169 -12.85 2.88 -17.87
N ALA A 170 -13.39 2.19 -18.88
CA ALA A 170 -13.06 0.81 -19.18
C ALA A 170 -11.60 0.65 -19.62
N VAL A 171 -11.14 1.49 -20.56
CA VAL A 171 -9.73 1.51 -20.99
C VAL A 171 -8.81 1.84 -19.82
N MET A 172 -9.18 2.82 -18.99
CA MET A 172 -8.44 3.14 -17.76
C MET A 172 -8.33 1.95 -16.81
N SER A 173 -9.42 1.20 -16.62
CA SER A 173 -9.43 0.01 -15.76
C SER A 173 -8.51 -1.09 -16.31
N VAL A 174 -8.50 -1.30 -17.64
CA VAL A 174 -7.62 -2.28 -18.29
C VAL A 174 -6.15 -1.87 -18.16
N LEU A 175 -5.83 -0.61 -18.44
CA LEU A 175 -4.47 -0.09 -18.28
C LEU A 175 -3.99 -0.17 -16.83
N ALA A 176 -4.87 0.09 -15.86
CA ALA A 176 -4.56 -0.06 -14.45
C ALA A 176 -4.29 -1.52 -14.06
N LEU A 177 -5.05 -2.48 -14.59
CA LEU A 177 -4.79 -3.91 -14.38
C LEU A 177 -3.44 -4.34 -14.96
N ILE A 178 -3.10 -3.86 -16.16
CA ILE A 178 -1.80 -4.14 -16.79
C ILE A 178 -0.67 -3.58 -15.92
N LEU A 179 -0.80 -2.34 -15.45
CA LEU A 179 0.17 -1.73 -14.54
C LEU A 179 0.35 -2.55 -13.25
N LEU A 180 -0.76 -2.94 -12.61
CA LEU A 180 -0.73 -3.74 -11.38
C LEU A 180 -0.14 -5.13 -11.60
N TYR A 181 -0.37 -5.72 -12.78
CA TYR A 181 0.23 -7.00 -13.15
C TYR A 181 1.76 -6.91 -13.24
N PHE A 182 2.29 -5.91 -13.97
CA PHE A 182 3.72 -5.68 -14.03
C PHE A 182 4.32 -5.33 -12.66
N GLN A 183 3.60 -4.54 -11.86
CA GLN A 183 4.03 -4.25 -10.49
C GLN A 183 4.08 -5.51 -9.61
N THR A 184 3.14 -6.44 -9.79
CA THR A 184 3.14 -7.73 -9.09
C THR A 184 4.36 -8.56 -9.48
N LEU A 185 4.76 -8.56 -10.75
CA LEU A 185 5.98 -9.23 -11.22
C LEU A 185 7.27 -8.59 -10.73
N TYR A 186 7.28 -7.28 -10.46
CA TYR A 186 8.46 -6.58 -9.96
C TYR A 186 8.70 -6.81 -8.47
N ILE A 187 7.64 -6.72 -7.68
CA ILE A 187 7.74 -6.67 -6.22
C ILE A 187 7.42 -8.04 -5.59
N TRP A 188 6.65 -8.89 -6.29
CA TRP A 188 6.11 -10.18 -5.82
C TRP A 188 5.23 -10.13 -4.57
N HIS A 189 5.24 -9.03 -3.81
CA HIS A 189 4.24 -8.68 -2.82
C HIS A 189 3.33 -7.56 -3.34
N GLY A 190 2.06 -7.86 -3.57
CA GLY A 190 1.07 -6.84 -3.92
C GLY A 190 0.69 -6.04 -2.68
N ALA A 191 1.05 -4.75 -2.59
CA ALA A 191 0.52 -3.91 -1.53
C ALA A 191 -0.89 -3.44 -1.92
N GLU A 192 -1.88 -3.74 -1.08
CA GLU A 192 -3.30 -3.39 -1.25
C GLU A 192 -3.51 -1.92 -1.66
N ARG A 193 -2.62 -1.03 -1.20
CA ARG A 193 -2.65 0.40 -1.52
C ARG A 193 -2.62 0.70 -3.03
N HIS A 194 -2.00 -0.12 -3.86
CA HIS A 194 -1.86 0.16 -5.30
C HIS A 194 -3.16 -0.12 -6.07
N LEU A 195 -4.04 -0.96 -5.53
CA LEU A 195 -5.35 -1.27 -6.12
C LEU A 195 -6.24 -0.05 -6.33
N ALA A 196 -6.02 1.04 -5.58
CA ALA A 196 -6.78 2.27 -5.76
C ALA A 196 -6.79 2.75 -7.23
N VAL A 197 -5.66 2.55 -7.95
CA VAL A 197 -5.52 2.91 -9.38
C VAL A 197 -6.48 2.11 -10.28
N PHE A 198 -6.83 0.90 -9.87
CA PHE A 198 -7.81 0.07 -10.57
C PHE A 198 -9.25 0.31 -10.06
N ILE A 199 -9.43 0.39 -8.73
CA ILE A 199 -10.77 0.49 -8.12
C ILE A 199 -11.50 1.74 -8.61
N LEU A 200 -10.82 2.90 -8.65
CA LEU A 200 -11.43 4.17 -9.04
C LEU A 200 -12.10 4.13 -10.43
N PRO A 201 -11.41 3.76 -11.53
CA PRO A 201 -12.05 3.66 -12.84
C PRO A 201 -13.04 2.49 -12.91
N SER A 202 -12.84 1.43 -12.10
CA SER A 202 -13.72 0.26 -12.11
C SER A 202 -15.11 0.49 -11.48
N PHE A 203 -15.33 1.62 -10.78
CA PHE A 203 -16.63 1.95 -10.18
C PHE A 203 -17.79 1.94 -11.18
N VAL A 204 -17.53 2.22 -12.46
CA VAL A 204 -18.55 2.12 -13.51
C VAL A 204 -19.09 0.70 -13.63
N PHE A 205 -18.21 -0.30 -13.56
CA PHE A 205 -18.59 -1.69 -13.58
C PHE A 205 -19.30 -2.08 -12.29
N ILE A 206 -18.82 -1.64 -11.13
CA ILE A 206 -19.50 -1.90 -9.84
C ILE A 206 -20.93 -1.34 -9.87
N GLY A 207 -21.11 -0.10 -10.33
CA GLY A 207 -22.42 0.53 -10.48
C GLY A 207 -23.34 -0.22 -11.45
N ALA A 208 -22.80 -0.65 -12.60
CA ALA A 208 -23.53 -1.51 -13.53
C ALA A 208 -23.91 -2.87 -12.92
N GLY A 209 -23.05 -3.41 -12.05
CA GLY A 209 -23.29 -4.66 -11.33
C GLY A 209 -24.43 -4.53 -10.32
N ILE A 210 -24.47 -3.42 -9.57
CA ILE A 210 -25.56 -3.09 -8.65
C ILE A 210 -26.88 -2.96 -9.42
N GLU A 211 -26.87 -2.24 -10.54
CA GLU A 211 -28.06 -2.09 -11.39
C GLU A 211 -28.53 -3.41 -11.98
N ALA A 212 -27.60 -4.28 -12.42
CA ALA A 212 -27.91 -5.62 -12.88
C ALA A 212 -28.50 -6.50 -11.75
N GLY A 213 -27.95 -6.40 -10.54
CA GLY A 213 -28.48 -7.08 -9.35
C GLY A 213 -29.88 -6.62 -8.99
N HIS A 214 -30.15 -5.31 -9.04
CA HIS A 214 -31.49 -4.74 -8.86
C HIS A 214 -32.47 -5.21 -9.93
N ALA A 215 -32.06 -5.20 -11.20
CA ALA A 215 -32.87 -5.69 -12.30
C ALA A 215 -33.20 -7.19 -12.15
N LEU A 216 -32.26 -7.99 -11.62
CA LEU A 216 -32.48 -9.39 -11.31
C LEU A 216 -33.51 -9.56 -10.18
N LEU A 217 -33.36 -8.83 -9.08
CA LEU A 217 -34.29 -8.87 -7.94
C LEU A 217 -35.72 -8.45 -8.32
N THR A 218 -35.85 -7.40 -9.13
CA THR A 218 -37.16 -6.89 -9.55
C THR A 218 -37.82 -7.75 -10.62
N ARG A 219 -37.06 -8.22 -11.63
CA ARG A 219 -37.65 -9.00 -12.74
C ARG A 219 -37.83 -10.48 -12.41
N ARG A 220 -36.84 -11.12 -11.77
CA ARG A 220 -36.87 -12.56 -11.50
C ARG A 220 -37.63 -12.88 -10.21
N PHE A 221 -37.38 -12.11 -9.16
CA PHE A 221 -37.95 -12.34 -7.83
C PHE A 221 -39.15 -11.45 -7.50
N ARG A 222 -39.55 -10.55 -8.43
CA ARG A 222 -40.73 -9.67 -8.30
C ARG A 222 -40.76 -8.81 -7.04
N TYR A 223 -39.59 -8.46 -6.50
CA TYR A 223 -39.51 -7.53 -5.38
C TYR A 223 -39.95 -6.12 -5.80
N ARG A 224 -40.49 -5.35 -4.84
CA ARG A 224 -40.72 -3.91 -5.03
C ARG A 224 -39.40 -3.19 -5.30
N PRO A 225 -39.35 -2.16 -6.17
CA PRO A 225 -38.10 -1.47 -6.53
C PRO A 225 -37.32 -0.95 -5.32
N ALA A 226 -38.01 -0.38 -4.32
CA ALA A 226 -37.40 0.09 -3.08
C ALA A 226 -36.82 -1.04 -2.23
N ALA A 227 -37.51 -2.17 -2.15
CA ALA A 227 -37.04 -3.35 -1.43
C ALA A 227 -35.79 -3.96 -2.11
N GLY A 228 -35.71 -3.93 -3.44
CA GLY A 228 -34.54 -4.38 -4.17
C GLY A 228 -33.28 -3.56 -3.85
N TYR A 229 -33.37 -2.23 -3.82
CA TYR A 229 -32.25 -1.37 -3.42
C TYR A 229 -31.89 -1.54 -1.94
N ALA A 230 -32.89 -1.62 -1.06
CA ALA A 230 -32.66 -1.85 0.36
C ALA A 230 -31.93 -3.18 0.62
N LEU A 231 -32.29 -4.24 -0.11
CA LEU A 231 -31.64 -5.55 0.02
C LEU A 231 -30.19 -5.52 -0.46
N VAL A 232 -29.91 -4.87 -1.61
CA VAL A 232 -28.53 -4.71 -2.10
C VAL A 232 -27.70 -3.88 -1.13
N GLY A 233 -28.26 -2.78 -0.61
CA GLY A 233 -27.59 -1.95 0.41
C GLY A 233 -27.33 -2.69 1.71
N ALA A 234 -28.29 -3.50 2.19
CA ALA A 234 -28.13 -4.33 3.36
C ALA A 234 -27.04 -5.38 3.17
N LEU A 235 -26.98 -6.04 2.00
CA LEU A 235 -25.93 -7.01 1.67
C LEU A 235 -24.54 -6.36 1.68
N VAL A 236 -24.43 -5.17 1.10
CA VAL A 236 -23.18 -4.38 1.11
C VAL A 236 -22.77 -4.02 2.54
N LEU A 237 -23.70 -3.55 3.38
CA LEU A 237 -23.41 -3.19 4.77
C LEU A 237 -23.01 -4.42 5.59
N LEU A 238 -23.75 -5.52 5.47
CA LEU A 238 -23.47 -6.76 6.22
C LEU A 238 -22.11 -7.38 5.87
N THR A 239 -21.58 -7.08 4.67
CA THR A 239 -20.29 -7.63 4.20
C THR A 239 -19.12 -6.71 4.53
N LEU A 240 -19.29 -5.39 4.40
CA LEU A 240 -18.24 -4.41 4.70
C LEU A 240 -18.11 -4.06 6.18
N LEU A 241 -19.22 -4.00 6.91
CA LEU A 241 -19.23 -3.48 8.28
C LEU A 241 -18.44 -4.38 9.24
N PRO A 242 -18.58 -5.73 9.24
CA PRO A 242 -17.84 -6.58 10.17
C PRO A 242 -16.31 -6.47 10.06
N PRO A 243 -15.66 -6.56 8.88
CA PRO A 243 -14.21 -6.43 8.79
C PRO A 243 -13.73 -5.02 9.17
N VAL A 244 -14.47 -3.96 8.82
CA VAL A 244 -14.14 -2.58 9.19
C VAL A 244 -14.20 -2.39 10.71
N LEU A 245 -15.25 -2.91 11.37
CA LEU A 245 -15.36 -2.85 12.82
C LEU A 245 -14.23 -3.65 13.49
N ARG A 246 -13.95 -4.88 13.03
CA ARG A 246 -12.86 -5.69 13.60
C ARG A 246 -11.49 -5.02 13.46
N ALA A 247 -11.20 -4.37 12.33
CA ALA A 247 -9.92 -3.70 12.10
C ALA A 247 -9.66 -2.55 13.09
N ASN A 248 -10.72 -1.85 13.53
CA ASN A 248 -10.63 -0.75 14.50
C ASN A 248 -10.49 -1.23 15.96
N PHE A 249 -10.92 -2.46 16.27
CA PHE A 249 -10.87 -3.04 17.62
C PHE A 249 -9.78 -4.11 17.79
N ASP A 250 -8.79 -4.13 16.90
CA ASP A 250 -7.67 -5.05 17.02
C ASP A 250 -6.80 -4.68 18.23
N ARG A 251 -7.05 -5.36 19.36
CA ARG A 251 -6.38 -5.10 20.65
C ARG A 251 -4.86 -5.13 20.51
N ASP A 252 -4.32 -5.99 19.64
CA ASP A 252 -2.87 -6.09 19.41
C ASP A 252 -2.26 -4.77 18.88
N LYS A 253 -3.04 -3.92 18.19
CA LYS A 253 -2.57 -2.59 17.75
C LYS A 253 -2.74 -1.52 18.82
N LEU A 254 -3.72 -1.66 19.70
CA LEU A 254 -3.97 -0.72 20.80
C LEU A 254 -2.86 -0.79 21.85
N VAL A 255 -2.25 -1.96 22.05
CA VAL A 255 -1.14 -2.15 22.99
C VAL A 255 0.01 -1.16 22.72
N TYR A 256 0.38 -0.92 21.46
CA TYR A 256 1.45 0.04 21.15
C TYR A 256 1.11 1.48 21.59
N ARG A 257 -0.15 1.88 21.47
CA ARG A 257 -0.65 3.17 21.95
C ARG A 257 -0.70 3.23 23.47
N GLU A 258 -1.02 2.12 24.13
CA GLU A 258 -1.03 2.01 25.58
C GLU A 258 0.39 2.14 26.15
N ILE A 259 1.37 1.45 25.58
CA ILE A 259 2.79 1.56 25.95
C ILE A 259 3.28 3.00 25.80
N GLY A 260 3.02 3.63 24.63
CA GLY A 260 3.45 5.02 24.42
C GLY A 260 2.81 5.98 25.41
N ARG A 261 1.50 5.82 25.70
CA ARG A 261 0.81 6.63 26.71
C ARG A 261 1.30 6.39 28.12
N TYR A 262 1.71 5.17 28.44
CA TYR A 262 2.29 4.85 29.74
C TYR A 262 3.60 5.63 29.94
N ILE A 263 4.49 5.61 28.94
CA ILE A 263 5.73 6.39 28.93
C ILE A 263 5.44 7.90 29.05
N ALA A 264 4.53 8.42 28.22
CA ALA A 264 4.15 9.84 28.24
C ALA A 264 3.63 10.31 29.60
N LYS A 265 2.83 9.48 30.28
CA LYS A 265 2.32 9.76 31.63
C LYS A 265 3.44 9.77 32.67
N ARG A 266 4.38 8.82 32.56
CA ARG A 266 5.51 8.69 33.48
C ARG A 266 6.47 9.86 33.39
N GLU A 267 6.81 10.29 32.18
CA GLU A 267 7.70 11.43 31.93
C GLU A 267 6.97 12.79 32.05
N ALA A 268 5.66 12.78 32.33
CA ALA A 268 4.80 13.96 32.36
C ALA A 268 4.89 14.85 31.10
N ASN A 269 5.29 14.28 29.95
CA ASN A 269 5.64 14.99 28.72
C ASN A 269 6.70 16.09 28.89
N ALA A 270 7.54 16.00 29.93
CA ALA A 270 8.53 17.03 30.26
C ALA A 270 9.69 17.08 29.26
N ARG A 271 10.07 15.93 28.70
CA ARG A 271 11.15 15.80 27.73
C ARG A 271 10.79 14.79 26.64
N PRO A 272 11.38 14.92 25.43
CA PRO A 272 11.30 13.89 24.43
C PRO A 272 12.05 12.63 24.89
N VAL A 273 11.52 11.46 24.53
CA VAL A 273 12.10 10.16 24.84
C VAL A 273 12.29 9.30 23.61
N THR A 274 13.36 8.52 23.59
CA THR A 274 13.66 7.59 22.50
C THR A 274 13.27 6.18 22.91
N VAL A 275 12.44 5.55 22.08
CA VAL A 275 11.97 4.18 22.30
C VAL A 275 12.59 3.27 21.24
N CYS A 276 13.30 2.22 21.68
CA CYS A 276 13.94 1.26 20.79
C CYS A 276 13.24 -0.09 20.80
N GLY A 277 13.48 -0.86 19.74
CA GLY A 277 13.06 -2.27 19.68
C GLY A 277 13.30 -2.88 18.30
N ALA A 278 13.09 -4.18 18.20
CA ALA A 278 13.41 -4.97 17.02
C ALA A 278 12.22 -5.18 16.06
N PHE A 279 11.22 -4.28 16.11
CA PHE A 279 10.03 -4.39 15.26
C PHE A 279 9.53 -3.01 14.81
N LYS A 280 9.00 -2.94 13.59
CA LYS A 280 8.61 -1.67 12.94
C LYS A 280 7.57 -0.85 13.73
N ARG A 281 6.72 -1.50 14.52
CA ARG A 281 5.66 -0.84 15.31
C ARG A 281 6.17 -0.03 16.51
N VAL A 282 7.47 -0.09 16.84
CA VAL A 282 8.10 0.79 17.83
C VAL A 282 7.92 2.27 17.45
N ILE A 283 7.84 2.59 16.15
CA ILE A 283 7.55 3.94 15.65
C ILE A 283 6.22 4.47 16.22
N ASP A 284 5.19 3.61 16.27
CA ASP A 284 3.89 3.99 16.81
C ASP A 284 4.00 4.29 18.32
N ILE A 285 4.81 3.51 19.05
CA ILE A 285 5.05 3.70 20.49
C ILE A 285 5.75 5.04 20.74
N GLN A 286 6.83 5.33 20.01
CA GLN A 286 7.57 6.59 20.14
C GLN A 286 6.70 7.79 19.78
N PHE A 287 5.84 7.66 18.76
CA PHE A 287 4.88 8.71 18.40
C PHE A 287 3.91 9.00 19.57
N TYR A 288 3.32 7.97 20.17
CA TYR A 288 2.39 8.15 21.28
C TYR A 288 3.08 8.58 22.59
N ALA A 289 4.36 8.24 22.78
CA ALA A 289 5.16 8.68 23.92
C ALA A 289 5.49 10.17 23.87
N ASN A 290 5.66 10.73 22.66
CA ASN A 290 6.06 12.12 22.45
C ASN A 290 4.93 13.02 21.92
N LEU A 291 3.68 12.53 21.89
CA LEU A 291 2.57 13.24 21.25
C LEU A 291 2.32 14.66 21.81
N ASN A 292 2.55 14.84 23.11
CA ASN A 292 2.30 16.10 23.82
C ASN A 292 3.61 16.77 24.31
N THR A 293 4.77 16.33 23.82
CA THR A 293 6.03 16.99 24.19
C THR A 293 6.18 18.31 23.41
N PRO A 294 6.75 19.37 24.02
CA PRO A 294 6.87 20.68 23.38
C PRO A 294 7.84 20.73 22.19
N SER A 295 8.58 19.65 21.92
CA SER A 295 9.52 19.52 20.81
C SER A 295 9.01 18.58 19.73
N ALA A 296 9.22 18.93 18.46
CA ALA A 296 9.00 18.02 17.34
C ALA A 296 10.08 16.92 17.36
N THR A 297 9.75 15.73 17.85
CA THR A 297 10.64 14.58 17.84
C THR A 297 10.59 13.90 16.48
N PHE A 298 11.72 13.90 15.76
CA PHE A 298 11.89 12.99 14.63
C PHE A 298 12.16 11.58 15.14
N PHE A 299 11.61 10.56 14.48
CA PHE A 299 11.91 9.17 14.82
C PHE A 299 13.30 8.82 14.30
N ASP A 300 14.22 8.50 15.21
CA ASP A 300 15.54 8.01 14.83
C ASP A 300 15.44 6.55 14.37
N TYR A 301 15.65 6.30 13.08
CA TYR A 301 15.71 4.94 12.54
C TYR A 301 16.84 4.12 13.13
N GLY A 302 17.87 4.76 13.72
CA GLY A 302 18.89 4.11 14.54
C GLY A 302 18.33 3.38 15.76
N ALA A 303 17.17 3.79 16.28
CA ALA A 303 16.49 3.13 17.41
C ALA A 303 15.80 1.79 17.02
N LEU A 304 15.69 1.49 15.72
CA LEU A 304 15.20 0.19 15.25
C LEU A 304 16.35 -0.81 15.13
N PHE A 305 16.18 -1.97 15.76
CA PHE A 305 17.06 -3.11 15.54
C PHE A 305 16.53 -3.95 14.38
N HIS A 306 17.39 -4.29 13.43
CA HIS A 306 17.00 -5.07 12.24
C HIS A 306 16.77 -6.56 12.55
N ASP A 307 17.50 -7.12 13.52
CA ASP A 307 17.33 -8.50 13.97
C ASP A 307 17.58 -8.61 15.47
N ALA A 308 16.55 -8.98 16.23
CA ALA A 308 16.61 -9.16 17.68
C ALA A 308 17.63 -10.23 18.11
N ASN A 309 17.93 -11.23 17.28
CA ASN A 309 18.78 -12.35 17.66
C ASN A 309 20.28 -12.02 17.59
N VAL A 310 20.63 -10.93 16.89
CA VAL A 310 22.02 -10.47 16.71
C VAL A 310 22.34 -9.31 17.66
N VAL A 311 21.32 -8.69 18.28
CA VAL A 311 21.51 -7.57 19.20
C VAL A 311 22.20 -8.05 20.48
N THR A 312 23.28 -7.38 20.84
CA THR A 312 23.96 -7.51 22.14
C THR A 312 23.53 -6.39 23.08
N ALA A 313 23.82 -6.54 24.38
CA ALA A 313 23.57 -5.47 25.35
C ALA A 313 24.33 -4.19 24.99
N ASP A 314 25.58 -4.32 24.53
CA ASP A 314 26.44 -3.21 24.11
C ASP A 314 25.81 -2.41 22.96
N ASP A 315 25.18 -3.09 22.00
CA ASP A 315 24.48 -2.43 20.88
C ASP A 315 23.27 -1.61 21.33
N ILE A 316 22.61 -2.03 22.42
CA ILE A 316 21.48 -1.32 23.00
C ILE A 316 21.98 -0.12 23.81
N CYS A 317 22.97 -0.34 24.68
CA CYS A 317 23.51 0.70 25.55
C CYS A 317 24.31 1.77 24.78
N GLY A 318 24.90 1.42 23.62
CA GLY A 318 25.63 2.34 22.75
C GLY A 318 24.74 3.29 21.94
N LYS A 319 23.42 3.11 21.98
CA LYS A 319 22.45 3.96 21.29
C LYS A 319 21.72 4.88 22.28
N PRO A 320 21.25 6.07 21.85
CA PRO A 320 20.44 6.94 22.68
C PRO A 320 19.05 6.32 22.88
N CYS A 321 18.94 5.39 23.82
CA CYS A 321 17.73 4.63 24.12
C CYS A 321 17.28 4.89 25.56
N ASP A 322 16.13 5.53 25.77
CA ASP A 322 15.55 5.70 27.12
C ASP A 322 14.70 4.49 27.51
N TYR A 323 13.98 3.92 26.53
CA TYR A 323 13.07 2.80 26.73
C TYR A 323 13.27 1.73 25.67
N LEU A 324 13.31 0.46 26.08
CA LEU A 324 13.37 -0.69 25.18
C LEU A 324 12.07 -1.48 25.24
N VAL A 325 11.46 -1.73 24.09
CA VAL A 325 10.29 -2.60 23.98
C VAL A 325 10.69 -3.94 23.36
N ARG A 326 10.55 -4.99 24.15
CA ARG A 326 10.88 -6.36 23.77
C ARG A 326 9.60 -7.14 23.44
N ASP A 327 9.60 -7.83 22.30
CA ASP A 327 8.60 -8.85 22.02
C ASP A 327 9.12 -10.26 22.30
N GLU A 328 8.38 -11.01 23.11
CA GLU A 328 8.79 -12.32 23.61
C GLU A 328 9.05 -13.35 22.50
N GLN A 329 8.29 -13.31 21.41
CA GLN A 329 8.49 -14.22 20.27
C GLN A 329 9.66 -13.82 19.38
N GLY A 330 9.87 -12.52 19.12
CA GLY A 330 10.97 -12.02 18.30
C GLY A 330 12.35 -12.21 18.95
N TRP A 331 12.41 -12.17 20.28
CA TRP A 331 13.66 -12.22 21.06
C TRP A 331 13.97 -13.59 21.67
N ARG A 332 13.41 -14.69 21.13
CA ARG A 332 13.64 -16.04 21.68
C ARG A 332 15.10 -16.52 21.56
N GLY A 333 15.84 -16.04 20.57
CA GLY A 333 17.26 -16.37 20.36
C GLY A 333 18.23 -15.27 20.73
N ALA A 334 17.77 -14.20 21.40
CA ALA A 334 18.62 -13.07 21.73
C ALA A 334 19.61 -13.42 22.85
N ASN A 335 20.88 -13.05 22.67
CA ASN A 335 21.97 -13.28 23.63
C ASN A 335 22.04 -12.19 24.72
N VAL A 336 20.90 -11.62 25.13
CA VAL A 336 20.84 -10.55 26.13
C VAL A 336 20.16 -11.04 27.39
N ASP A 337 20.89 -11.02 28.50
CA ASP A 337 20.34 -11.32 29.82
C ASP A 337 19.78 -10.05 30.46
N PHE A 338 18.47 -9.84 30.30
CA PHE A 338 17.76 -8.70 30.88
C PHE A 338 17.54 -8.81 32.40
N ALA A 339 17.78 -9.98 33.00
CA ALA A 339 17.65 -10.18 34.45
C ALA A 339 18.92 -9.79 35.22
N ARG A 340 20.05 -9.61 34.52
CA ARG A 340 21.32 -9.19 35.12
C ARG A 340 21.72 -7.81 34.60
N PRO A 341 22.37 -6.98 35.43
CA PRO A 341 23.03 -5.78 34.93
C PRO A 341 24.00 -6.22 33.83
N SER A 342 23.76 -5.76 32.61
CA SER A 342 24.71 -5.95 31.53
C SER A 342 25.69 -4.78 31.62
N ALA A 343 26.99 -5.00 31.72
CA ALA A 343 27.91 -3.89 31.48
C ALA A 343 27.77 -3.55 29.99
N PRO A 344 27.36 -2.34 29.57
CA PRO A 344 27.40 -1.06 30.29
C PRO A 344 26.04 -0.37 30.63
N CYS A 345 24.90 -1.06 30.70
CA CYS A 345 23.63 -0.45 31.14
C CYS A 345 22.68 -1.41 31.87
N THR A 346 21.79 -0.85 32.70
CA THR A 346 20.78 -1.60 33.46
C THR A 346 19.42 -1.56 32.78
N PHE A 347 18.75 -2.71 32.76
CA PHE A 347 17.40 -2.87 32.24
C PHE A 347 16.44 -3.08 33.40
N ARG A 348 15.51 -2.14 33.60
CA ARG A 348 14.46 -2.29 34.61
C ARG A 348 13.12 -2.56 33.92
N GLU A 349 12.56 -3.74 34.15
CA GLU A 349 11.21 -4.05 33.67
C GLU A 349 10.18 -3.15 34.35
N LEU A 350 9.33 -2.52 33.54
CA LEU A 350 8.30 -1.60 34.02
C LEU A 350 6.92 -2.23 33.99
N GLU A 351 6.52 -2.75 32.85
CA GLU A 351 5.19 -3.30 32.62
C GLU A 351 5.19 -4.27 31.43
N ARG A 352 4.20 -5.17 31.42
CA ARG A 352 4.05 -6.25 30.46
C ARG A 352 2.64 -6.27 29.89
N TRP A 353 2.53 -6.27 28.56
CA TRP A 353 1.25 -6.35 27.85
C TRP A 353 1.13 -7.66 27.08
N PRO A 354 0.01 -8.38 27.20
CA PRO A 354 -0.22 -9.59 26.41
C PRO A 354 -0.56 -9.22 24.95
N SER A 355 0.08 -9.90 23.99
CA SER A 355 -0.24 -9.85 22.56
C SER A 355 -0.40 -11.26 21.99
N ARG A 356 -1.41 -11.47 21.13
CA ARG A 356 -1.60 -12.77 20.49
C ARG A 356 -0.52 -13.06 19.46
N LYS A 357 -0.05 -12.02 18.76
CA LYS A 357 0.92 -12.13 17.68
C LYS A 357 2.36 -12.18 18.17
N HIS A 358 2.67 -11.46 19.25
CA HIS A 358 4.05 -11.22 19.70
C HIS A 358 4.41 -11.95 21.00
N GLY A 359 3.48 -12.72 21.58
CA GLY A 359 3.59 -13.15 22.98
C GLY A 359 3.42 -11.95 23.89
N ALA A 360 4.23 -11.79 24.92
CA ALA A 360 4.20 -10.55 25.68
C ALA A 360 5.10 -9.45 25.09
N LEU A 361 4.60 -8.22 25.11
CA LEU A 361 5.39 -7.02 24.92
C LEU A 361 5.83 -6.51 26.30
N ILE A 362 7.13 -6.41 26.52
CA ILE A 362 7.72 -6.02 27.81
C ILE A 362 8.45 -4.71 27.61
N LEU A 363 8.14 -3.71 28.46
CA LEU A 363 8.80 -2.41 28.46
C LEU A 363 9.91 -2.41 29.52
N TYR A 364 11.11 -2.06 29.09
CA TYR A 364 12.26 -1.82 29.95
C TYR A 364 12.65 -0.35 29.92
N GLU A 365 12.98 0.19 31.08
CA GLU A 365 13.74 1.43 31.22
C GLU A 365 15.22 1.09 31.07
N VAL A 366 15.91 1.85 30.22
CA VAL A 366 17.34 1.69 29.98
C VAL A 366 18.04 2.81 30.73
N SER A 367 18.86 2.45 31.72
CA SER A 367 19.67 3.41 32.48
C SER A 367 21.14 3.08 32.31
N PRO A 368 22.00 4.06 31.98
CA PRO A 368 23.44 3.84 31.84
C PRO A 368 24.11 3.37 33.13
#